data_AF-A0A5D0WJG1-F1
#
_entry.id   AF-A0A5D0WJG1-F1
#
_cell.length_a   1.000
_cell.length_b   1.000
_cell.length_c   1.000
_cell.angle_alpha   90.00
_cell.angle_beta   90.00
_cell.angle_gamma   90.00
#
_symmetry.space_group_name_H-M   'P 1'
#
loop_
_entity.id
_entity.type
_entity.pdbx_description
1 polymer ?
#
loop_
_entity_poly.entity_id
_entity_poly.type
_entity_poly.pdbx_seq_one_letter_code
_entity_poly.pdbx_strand_id
1 'polypeptide(L)'
;MTPRAAIQQIARMVRDDIRSGEPSPGAHSVGDMLASQPEALLLIVDLTGAEGRKKRPDPTMHHAYSFMLGQTLEHLRQRSEAGNGHATMAMENVRAAIAQQMRTGKLVPTAAIALVSAFSRAGIEVGEDIRSAMDHAMIQTGAGQQNLPPPDVAEMLKDLVKACEGDPFLIQSQFAELTAAMPAELQLSLLEGLVLAEDSSLREAAIGWLLAEPAIATPLASMMEDTARRGLVSATSVTHLMLIRNWVPEDRRRAIDAIIRAARAVGSVPEKRPAIQVRELLISERDGAGAQSIFASIKQDRKNALVSILIKQGHGVRDAWVAHSLSRPEIDDMLDHIASEMPIHETTAEDTALILSSALADGPASSPPPFGLVQAITLIGLSDVTSKFVSVDDLIVSMLADVDTAVTDTKAVERAVRASGRWLATNPQLDSWFENGDDVAAAIKGKRKIEDRITAIVEKVLEPKRAYWASVIAWSAFAQRGDGHGSDWIEMALVAREMASERPLTEIPLARFIAVQTEAAART
;
A
#
# COMPACT_ATOMS: atom_id res chain seq x y z
N MET A 1 -0.44 18.17 -24.22
CA MET A 1 -0.47 19.42 -23.42
C MET A 1 -1.92 19.80 -23.12
N THR A 2 -2.40 19.44 -21.94
CA THR A 2 -3.69 19.92 -21.42
C THR A 2 -3.60 21.44 -21.17
N PRO A 3 -4.52 22.25 -21.70
CA PRO A 3 -4.51 23.70 -21.46
C PRO A 3 -4.67 24.02 -19.97
N ARG A 4 -3.91 25.01 -19.48
CA ARG A 4 -4.02 25.52 -18.09
C ARG A 4 -5.47 25.80 -17.65
N ALA A 5 -6.30 26.31 -18.56
CA ALA A 5 -7.71 26.60 -18.32
C ALA A 5 -8.53 25.32 -18.00
N ALA A 6 -8.23 24.20 -18.65
CA ALA A 6 -8.91 22.93 -18.42
C ALA A 6 -8.57 22.37 -17.02
N ILE A 7 -7.29 22.40 -16.62
CA ILE A 7 -6.88 21.98 -15.26
C ILE A 7 -7.57 22.83 -14.19
N GLN A 8 -7.66 24.14 -14.40
CA GLN A 8 -8.38 25.03 -13.48
C GLN A 8 -9.88 24.76 -13.41
N GLN A 9 -10.50 24.35 -14.52
CA GLN A 9 -11.91 23.97 -14.54
C GLN A 9 -12.15 22.68 -13.74
N ILE A 10 -11.31 21.67 -13.94
CA ILE A 10 -11.34 20.42 -13.18
C ILE A 10 -11.13 20.70 -11.69
N ALA A 11 -10.16 21.54 -11.33
CA ALA A 11 -9.91 21.91 -9.94
C ALA A 11 -11.09 22.62 -9.28
N ARG A 12 -11.85 23.44 -10.02
CA ARG A 12 -13.08 24.06 -9.50
C ARG A 12 -14.18 23.05 -9.27
N MET A 13 -14.35 22.09 -10.18
CA MET A 13 -15.30 20.98 -10.02
C MET A 13 -14.96 20.19 -8.75
N VAL A 14 -13.71 19.74 -8.61
CA VAL A 14 -13.25 19.02 -7.39
C VAL A 14 -13.44 19.86 -6.13
N ARG A 15 -13.17 21.17 -6.18
CA ARG A 15 -13.42 22.07 -5.05
C ARG A 15 -14.90 22.09 -4.65
N ASP A 16 -15.79 22.18 -5.63
CA ASP A 16 -17.23 22.27 -5.40
C ASP A 16 -17.77 20.94 -4.85
N ASP A 17 -17.26 19.81 -5.35
CA ASP A 17 -17.51 18.46 -4.82
C ASP A 17 -17.07 18.35 -3.35
N ILE A 18 -15.84 18.76 -3.01
CA ILE A 18 -15.32 18.76 -1.63
C ILE A 18 -16.21 19.60 -0.70
N ARG A 19 -16.78 20.73 -1.17
CA ARG A 19 -17.71 21.54 -0.37
C ARG A 19 -19.05 20.86 -0.15
N SER A 20 -19.51 20.08 -1.12
CA SER A 20 -20.77 19.36 -1.04
C SER A 20 -20.68 18.08 -0.20
N GLY A 21 -19.48 17.52 -0.04
CA GLY A 21 -19.25 16.25 0.63
C GLY A 21 -19.50 15.02 -0.27
N GLU A 22 -19.93 15.22 -1.51
CA GLU A 22 -20.17 14.17 -2.49
C GLU A 22 -19.21 14.32 -3.69
N PRO A 23 -18.25 13.40 -3.88
CA PRO A 23 -17.39 13.42 -5.05
C PRO A 23 -18.18 13.09 -6.32
N SER A 24 -18.06 13.93 -7.36
CA SER A 24 -18.70 13.65 -8.64
C SER A 24 -18.06 12.44 -9.33
N PRO A 25 -18.78 11.76 -10.26
CA PRO A 25 -18.18 10.71 -11.09
C PRO A 25 -16.93 11.19 -11.84
N GLY A 26 -16.91 12.48 -12.23
CA GLY A 26 -15.76 13.09 -12.89
C GLY A 26 -14.54 13.20 -11.97
N ALA A 27 -14.71 13.40 -10.67
CA ALA A 27 -13.62 13.47 -9.69
C ALA A 27 -12.83 12.14 -9.58
N HIS A 28 -13.52 11.00 -9.71
CA HIS A 28 -12.91 9.67 -9.67
C HIS A 28 -12.01 9.40 -10.89
N SER A 29 -12.35 9.96 -12.06
CA SER A 29 -11.55 9.79 -13.29
C SER A 29 -10.36 10.76 -13.42
N VAL A 30 -10.23 11.75 -12.53
CA VAL A 30 -9.20 12.80 -12.67
C VAL A 30 -7.80 12.22 -12.62
N GLY A 31 -7.56 11.25 -11.74
CA GLY A 31 -6.25 10.62 -11.56
C GLY A 31 -5.74 9.99 -12.86
N ASP A 32 -6.50 9.07 -13.45
CA ASP A 32 -6.09 8.34 -14.67
C ASP A 32 -5.95 9.28 -15.89
N MET A 33 -6.89 10.22 -16.03
CA MET A 33 -6.84 11.22 -17.10
C MET A 33 -5.55 12.07 -17.02
N LEU A 34 -5.17 12.53 -15.82
CA LEU A 34 -3.95 13.31 -15.63
C LEU A 34 -2.68 12.46 -15.68
N ALA A 35 -2.73 11.20 -15.26
CA ALA A 35 -1.59 10.27 -15.33
C ALA A 35 -1.18 10.00 -16.78
N SER A 36 -2.11 10.12 -17.72
CA SER A 36 -1.88 10.03 -19.16
C SER A 36 -1.21 11.28 -19.75
N GLN A 37 -1.11 12.37 -18.99
CA GLN A 37 -0.39 13.60 -19.36
C GLN A 37 0.40 14.14 -18.17
N PRO A 38 1.49 13.48 -17.75
CA PRO A 38 2.16 13.78 -16.49
C PRO A 38 2.71 15.22 -16.40
N GLU A 39 2.98 15.89 -17.52
CA GLU A 39 3.34 17.31 -17.56
C GLU A 39 2.26 18.23 -16.96
N ALA A 40 1.00 17.80 -16.90
CA ALA A 40 -0.09 18.52 -16.25
C ALA A 40 0.13 18.68 -14.73
N LEU A 41 0.89 17.77 -14.11
CA LEU A 41 1.19 17.85 -12.68
C LEU A 41 2.06 19.07 -12.34
N LEU A 42 2.99 19.44 -13.23
CA LEU A 42 3.80 20.64 -13.05
C LEU A 42 2.93 21.91 -13.04
N LEU A 43 1.87 21.92 -13.85
CA LEU A 43 0.88 23.00 -13.84
C LEU A 43 0.07 23.04 -12.55
N ILE A 44 -0.22 21.89 -11.92
CA ILE A 44 -0.89 21.83 -10.61
C ILE A 44 -0.01 22.47 -9.53
N VAL A 45 1.30 22.18 -9.52
CA VAL A 45 2.25 22.82 -8.60
C VAL A 45 2.26 24.35 -8.80
N ASP A 46 2.38 24.82 -10.05
CA ASP A 46 2.33 26.25 -10.39
C ASP A 46 1.04 26.94 -9.97
N LEU A 47 -0.10 26.28 -10.20
CA LEU A 47 -1.43 26.79 -9.86
C LEU A 47 -1.62 26.88 -8.35
N THR A 48 -1.08 25.91 -7.60
CA THR A 48 -1.12 25.90 -6.14
C THR A 48 -0.30 27.06 -5.57
N GLY A 49 0.92 27.26 -6.08
CA GLY A 49 1.74 28.42 -5.71
C GLY A 49 1.07 29.76 -6.06
N ALA A 50 0.40 29.85 -7.21
CA ALA A 50 -0.36 31.04 -7.60
C ALA A 50 -1.57 31.31 -6.68
N GLU A 51 -2.28 30.26 -6.26
CA GLU A 51 -3.40 30.36 -5.31
C GLU A 51 -2.93 30.87 -3.94
N GLY A 52 -1.83 30.33 -3.43
CA GLY A 52 -1.27 30.71 -2.12
C GLY A 52 -0.79 32.16 -2.05
N ARG A 53 -0.44 32.78 -3.19
CA ARG A 53 0.00 34.18 -3.27
C ARG A 53 -1.14 35.19 -3.49
N LYS A 54 -2.38 34.73 -3.62
CA LYS A 54 -3.52 35.65 -3.73
C LYS A 54 -3.70 36.45 -2.44
N LYS A 55 -4.27 37.66 -2.56
CA LYS A 55 -4.62 38.51 -1.40
C LYS A 55 -5.59 37.79 -0.43
N ARG A 56 -6.40 36.87 -0.94
CA ARG A 56 -7.27 35.96 -0.19
C ARG A 56 -7.17 34.57 -0.82
N PRO A 57 -6.28 33.71 -0.31
CA PRO A 57 -6.19 32.32 -0.78
C PRO A 57 -7.51 31.58 -0.49
N ASP A 58 -7.96 30.73 -1.40
CA ASP A 58 -9.09 29.81 -1.16
C ASP A 58 -8.53 28.47 -0.63
N PRO A 59 -8.69 28.15 0.67
CA PRO A 59 -8.16 26.91 1.24
C PRO A 59 -8.79 25.66 0.59
N THR A 60 -10.05 25.75 0.15
CA THR A 60 -10.68 24.63 -0.57
C THR A 60 -10.04 24.39 -1.94
N MET A 61 -9.53 25.45 -2.59
CA MET A 61 -8.78 25.28 -3.85
C MET A 61 -7.43 24.59 -3.61
N HIS A 62 -6.75 24.84 -2.49
CA HIS A 62 -5.54 24.11 -2.13
C HIS A 62 -5.82 22.62 -1.92
N HIS A 63 -6.91 22.30 -1.22
CA HIS A 63 -7.36 20.91 -1.08
C HIS A 63 -7.69 20.26 -2.42
N ALA A 64 -8.36 20.97 -3.34
CA ALA A 64 -8.67 20.45 -4.66
C ALA A 64 -7.39 20.12 -5.47
N TYR A 65 -6.39 21.02 -5.49
CA TYR A 65 -5.12 20.74 -6.17
C TYR A 65 -4.34 19.59 -5.52
N SER A 66 -4.31 19.54 -4.18
CA SER A 66 -3.68 18.46 -3.42
C SER A 66 -4.37 17.10 -3.67
N PHE A 67 -5.70 17.08 -3.76
CA PHE A 67 -6.47 15.89 -4.11
C PHE A 67 -6.15 15.41 -5.53
N MET A 68 -6.22 16.30 -6.52
CA MET A 68 -5.88 15.96 -7.91
C MET A 68 -4.46 15.43 -8.05
N LEU A 69 -3.50 16.06 -7.37
CA LEU A 69 -2.12 15.60 -7.34
C LEU A 69 -2.02 14.20 -6.73
N GLY A 70 -2.65 13.96 -5.58
CA GLY A 70 -2.62 12.65 -4.90
C GLY A 70 -3.19 11.53 -5.76
N GLN A 71 -4.36 11.74 -6.37
CA GLN A 71 -4.98 10.75 -7.27
C GLN A 71 -4.07 10.43 -8.47
N THR A 72 -3.46 11.45 -9.07
CA THR A 72 -2.57 11.24 -10.22
C THR A 72 -1.27 10.53 -9.81
N LEU A 73 -0.70 10.91 -8.67
CA LEU A 73 0.50 10.30 -8.10
C LEU A 73 0.29 8.81 -7.83
N GLU A 74 -0.88 8.41 -7.33
CA GLU A 74 -1.22 7.00 -7.11
C GLU A 74 -1.18 6.18 -8.41
N HIS A 75 -1.78 6.67 -9.50
CA HIS A 75 -1.68 6.01 -10.81
C HIS A 75 -0.24 5.99 -11.36
N LEU A 76 0.52 7.07 -11.17
CA LEU A 76 1.93 7.10 -11.60
C LEU A 76 2.79 6.13 -10.79
N ARG A 77 2.53 5.98 -9.49
CA ARG A 77 3.17 4.97 -8.64
C ARG A 77 2.88 3.58 -9.19
N GLN A 78 1.61 3.25 -9.43
CA GLN A 78 1.21 1.95 -9.99
C GLN A 78 1.92 1.65 -11.32
N ARG A 79 1.97 2.62 -12.25
CA ARG A 79 2.70 2.50 -13.53
C ARG A 79 4.21 2.34 -13.33
N SER A 80 4.80 3.10 -12.40
CA SER A 80 6.22 3.00 -12.07
C SER A 80 6.58 1.63 -11.49
N GLU A 81 5.74 1.09 -10.61
CA GLU A 81 5.91 -0.26 -10.05
C GLU A 81 5.78 -1.36 -11.11
N ALA A 82 5.05 -1.10 -12.20
CA ALA A 82 4.99 -1.95 -13.38
C ALA A 82 6.19 -1.76 -14.35
N GLY A 83 7.17 -0.93 -13.99
CA GLY A 83 8.39 -0.72 -14.78
C GLY A 83 8.28 0.39 -15.83
N ASN A 84 7.34 1.33 -15.69
CA ASN A 84 7.25 2.49 -16.56
C ASN A 84 8.18 3.63 -16.09
N GLY A 85 9.32 3.82 -16.78
CA GLY A 85 10.30 4.83 -16.42
C GLY A 85 9.81 6.27 -16.63
N HIS A 86 8.88 6.50 -17.56
CA HIS A 86 8.25 7.82 -17.73
C HIS A 86 7.43 8.23 -16.51
N ALA A 87 6.72 7.27 -15.87
CA ALA A 87 5.97 7.51 -14.65
C ALA A 87 6.91 7.82 -13.47
N THR A 88 8.02 7.08 -13.35
CA THR A 88 9.09 7.38 -12.37
C THR A 88 9.61 8.79 -12.56
N MET A 89 10.01 9.16 -13.80
CA MET A 89 10.51 10.49 -14.12
C MET A 89 9.48 11.60 -13.83
N ALA A 90 8.19 11.35 -14.09
CA ALA A 90 7.14 12.32 -13.81
C ALA A 90 7.03 12.62 -12.31
N MET A 91 7.06 11.59 -11.46
CA MET A 91 7.04 11.76 -10.00
C MET A 91 8.27 12.56 -9.52
N GLU A 92 9.47 12.25 -10.03
CA GLU A 92 10.69 13.01 -9.71
C GLU A 92 10.60 14.47 -10.14
N ASN A 93 10.09 14.73 -11.34
CA ASN A 93 9.92 16.10 -11.85
C ASN A 93 8.97 16.93 -10.97
N VAL A 94 7.90 16.31 -10.46
CA VAL A 94 6.98 16.97 -9.53
C VAL A 94 7.68 17.28 -8.20
N ARG A 95 8.44 16.32 -7.64
CA ARG A 95 9.20 16.57 -6.40
C ARG A 95 10.19 17.72 -6.57
N ALA A 96 10.97 17.69 -7.65
CA ALA A 96 11.94 18.73 -7.97
C ALA A 96 11.25 20.10 -8.15
N ALA A 97 10.09 20.14 -8.81
CA ALA A 97 9.33 21.37 -8.98
C ALA A 97 8.82 21.94 -7.66
N ILE A 98 8.28 21.11 -6.76
CA ILE A 98 7.84 21.53 -5.42
C ILE A 98 9.02 22.10 -4.64
N ALA A 99 10.12 21.35 -4.53
CA ALA A 99 11.32 21.79 -3.81
C ALA A 99 11.87 23.11 -4.35
N GLN A 100 11.94 23.26 -5.68
CA GLN A 100 12.41 24.49 -6.31
C GLN A 100 11.47 25.69 -6.05
N GLN A 101 10.14 25.48 -6.08
CA GLN A 101 9.20 26.56 -5.77
C GLN A 101 9.24 26.98 -4.30
N MET A 102 9.53 26.05 -3.38
CA MET A 102 9.76 26.36 -1.97
C MET A 102 11.03 27.20 -1.79
N ARG A 103 12.16 26.77 -2.35
CA ARG A 103 13.45 27.50 -2.28
C ARG A 103 13.38 28.91 -2.88
N THR A 104 12.54 29.11 -3.90
CA THR A 104 12.35 30.42 -4.55
C THR A 104 11.26 31.28 -3.90
N GLY A 105 10.65 30.82 -2.80
CA GLY A 105 9.57 31.52 -2.10
C GLY A 105 8.27 31.64 -2.90
N LYS A 106 8.14 30.88 -3.99
CA LYS A 106 6.92 30.84 -4.81
C LYS A 106 5.84 29.98 -4.16
N LEU A 107 6.22 28.91 -3.48
CA LEU A 107 5.28 28.06 -2.76
C LEU A 107 5.34 28.42 -1.27
N VAL A 108 4.23 28.94 -0.73
CA VAL A 108 4.11 29.25 0.69
C VAL A 108 4.07 27.96 1.52
N PRO A 109 4.56 27.95 2.78
CA PRO A 109 4.69 26.72 3.57
C PRO A 109 3.40 25.88 3.70
N THR A 110 2.26 26.52 3.91
CA THR A 110 0.96 25.83 4.03
C THR A 110 0.55 25.11 2.74
N ALA A 111 0.76 25.75 1.59
CA ALA A 111 0.54 25.14 0.28
C ALA A 111 1.56 24.03 -0.02
N ALA A 112 2.81 24.20 0.43
CA ALA A 112 3.84 23.18 0.31
C ALA A 112 3.46 21.92 1.10
N ILE A 113 3.06 22.06 2.37
CA ILE A 113 2.60 20.93 3.20
C ILE A 113 1.45 20.20 2.50
N ALA A 114 0.44 20.90 1.99
CA ALA A 114 -0.69 20.26 1.31
C ALA A 114 -0.27 19.45 0.06
N LEU A 115 0.70 19.93 -0.73
CA LEU A 115 1.19 19.17 -1.88
C LEU A 115 2.06 17.99 -1.45
N VAL A 116 2.84 18.14 -0.38
CA VAL A 116 3.72 17.06 0.10
C VAL A 116 2.92 15.95 0.77
N SER A 117 1.87 16.26 1.53
CA SER A 117 0.94 15.26 2.08
C SER A 117 0.29 14.41 0.97
N ALA A 118 0.13 14.93 -0.25
CA ALA A 118 -0.37 14.15 -1.38
C ALA A 118 0.56 12.99 -1.78
N PHE A 119 1.88 13.11 -1.56
CA PHE A 119 2.81 11.99 -1.76
C PHE A 119 2.59 10.90 -0.72
N SER A 120 2.46 11.29 0.55
CA SER A 120 2.18 10.36 1.64
C SER A 120 0.89 9.59 1.40
N ARG A 121 -0.19 10.26 0.99
CA ARG A 121 -1.47 9.61 0.64
C ARG A 121 -1.37 8.66 -0.55
N ALA A 122 -0.51 8.97 -1.52
CA ALA A 122 -0.25 8.10 -2.66
C ALA A 122 0.75 6.96 -2.34
N GLY A 123 1.20 6.83 -1.08
CA GLY A 123 2.19 5.82 -0.70
C GLY A 123 3.56 6.01 -1.36
N ILE A 124 3.92 7.26 -1.68
CA ILE A 124 5.19 7.64 -2.30
C ILE A 124 6.06 8.38 -1.29
N GLU A 125 7.33 8.01 -1.21
CA GLU A 125 8.30 8.75 -0.42
C GLU A 125 8.48 10.19 -0.92
N VAL A 126 8.42 11.13 0.03
CA VAL A 126 8.58 12.56 -0.21
C VAL A 126 10.00 12.92 -0.69
N GLY A 127 11.01 12.22 -0.16
CA GLY A 127 12.43 12.44 -0.48
C GLY A 127 13.09 13.61 0.27
N GLU A 128 14.41 13.51 0.45
CA GLU A 128 15.22 14.48 1.20
C GLU A 128 15.24 15.88 0.59
N ASP A 129 15.14 16.00 -0.73
CA ASP A 129 15.17 17.29 -1.42
C ASP A 129 14.01 18.22 -1.01
N ILE A 130 12.83 17.65 -0.80
CA ILE A 130 11.65 18.39 -0.32
C ILE A 130 11.81 18.70 1.17
N ARG A 131 12.26 17.74 2.00
CA ARG A 131 12.48 17.96 3.44
C ARG A 131 13.50 19.08 3.67
N SER A 132 14.61 19.08 2.93
CA SER A 132 15.62 20.14 2.95
C SER A 132 15.09 21.49 2.45
N ALA A 133 14.25 21.49 1.40
CA ALA A 133 13.60 22.72 0.94
C ALA A 133 12.60 23.27 1.98
N MET A 134 11.92 22.39 2.73
CA MET A 134 11.04 22.78 3.84
C MET A 134 11.84 23.40 4.97
N ASP A 135 12.92 22.76 5.41
CA ASP A 135 13.81 23.28 6.44
C ASP A 135 14.32 24.68 6.09
N HIS A 136 14.86 24.85 4.89
CA HIS A 136 15.32 26.14 4.41
C HIS A 136 14.20 27.20 4.37
N ALA A 137 12.99 26.83 3.92
CA ALA A 137 11.85 27.74 3.91
C ALA A 137 11.40 28.15 5.33
N MET A 138 11.45 27.22 6.29
CA MET A 138 11.14 27.48 7.70
C MET A 138 12.18 28.40 8.36
N ILE A 139 13.46 28.22 8.04
CA ILE A 139 14.53 29.11 8.50
C ILE A 139 14.33 30.52 7.92
N GLN A 140 14.11 30.64 6.62
CA GLN A 140 13.98 31.94 5.93
C GLN A 140 12.76 32.75 6.36
N THR A 141 11.65 32.09 6.66
CA THR A 141 10.42 32.75 7.15
C THR A 141 10.53 33.16 8.63
N GLY A 142 11.64 32.83 9.30
CA GLY A 142 11.82 33.05 10.73
C GLY A 142 11.00 32.08 11.58
N ALA A 143 10.32 31.08 11.01
CA ALA A 143 9.61 30.06 11.78
C ALA A 143 10.58 29.21 12.64
N GLY A 144 11.86 29.15 12.27
CA GLY A 144 12.92 28.55 13.10
C GLY A 144 13.51 29.46 14.20
N GLN A 145 13.17 30.76 14.24
CA GLN A 145 13.77 31.73 15.18
C GLN A 145 12.80 32.78 15.76
N GLN A 146 11.51 32.75 15.41
CA GLN A 146 10.49 33.63 15.97
C GLN A 146 9.79 32.94 17.14
N ASN A 147 9.68 33.67 18.26
CA ASN A 147 8.71 33.45 19.34
C ASN A 147 7.26 33.62 18.81
N LEU A 148 6.89 32.90 17.75
CA LEU A 148 5.50 32.54 17.58
C LEU A 148 5.17 31.65 18.80
N PRO A 149 4.05 31.86 19.50
CA PRO A 149 3.57 30.85 20.42
C PRO A 149 3.59 29.54 19.63
N PRO A 150 4.25 28.48 20.11
CA PRO A 150 4.10 27.19 19.46
C PRO A 150 2.60 26.98 19.26
N PRO A 151 2.15 26.49 18.08
CA PRO A 151 0.76 26.07 17.95
C PRO A 151 0.44 25.23 19.17
N ASP A 152 -0.71 25.44 19.81
CA ASP A 152 -1.04 24.73 21.03
C ASP A 152 -1.10 23.23 20.70
N VAL A 153 0.05 22.55 20.86
CA VAL A 153 0.25 21.17 20.44
C VAL A 153 -0.73 20.31 21.23
N ALA A 154 -1.05 20.68 22.46
CA ALA A 154 -2.04 19.98 23.26
C ALA A 154 -3.44 20.11 22.65
N GLU A 155 -3.87 21.30 22.22
CA GLU A 155 -5.16 21.45 21.53
C GLU A 155 -5.19 20.76 20.16
N MET A 156 -4.12 20.85 19.37
CA MET A 156 -4.00 20.13 18.09
C MET A 156 -4.14 18.62 18.28
N LEU A 157 -3.48 18.05 19.29
CA LEU A 157 -3.57 16.62 19.58
C LEU A 157 -4.96 16.23 20.11
N LYS A 158 -5.63 17.09 20.89
CA LYS A 158 -7.02 16.85 21.31
C LYS A 158 -7.98 16.86 20.12
N ASP A 159 -7.83 17.80 19.20
CA ASP A 159 -8.64 17.87 17.98
C ASP A 159 -8.42 16.63 17.12
N LEU A 160 -7.19 16.14 17.02
CA LEU A 160 -6.86 14.90 16.32
C LEU A 160 -7.51 13.68 16.98
N VAL A 161 -7.40 13.53 18.30
CA VAL A 161 -8.06 12.43 19.03
C VAL A 161 -9.57 12.47 18.79
N LYS A 162 -10.18 13.66 18.84
CA LYS A 162 -11.61 13.83 18.58
C LYS A 162 -11.99 13.45 17.15
N ALA A 163 -11.20 13.88 16.17
CA ALA A 163 -11.45 13.59 14.75
C ALA A 163 -11.32 12.09 14.44
N CYS A 164 -10.44 11.39 15.14
CA CYS A 164 -10.21 9.95 15.00
C CYS A 164 -11.01 9.09 15.99
N GLU A 165 -11.90 9.70 16.79
CA GLU A 165 -12.64 9.03 17.87
C GLU A 165 -11.76 8.21 18.83
N GLY A 166 -10.50 8.62 19.00
CA GLY A 166 -9.51 7.92 19.82
C GLY A 166 -8.95 6.62 19.22
N ASP A 167 -9.19 6.31 17.94
CA ASP A 167 -8.55 5.17 17.27
C ASP A 167 -7.06 5.47 17.01
N PRO A 168 -6.12 4.74 17.64
CA PRO A 168 -4.69 4.99 17.52
C PRO A 168 -4.14 4.77 16.10
N PHE A 169 -4.77 3.91 15.29
CA PHE A 169 -4.34 3.65 13.92
C PHE A 169 -4.77 4.78 12.98
N LEU A 170 -5.97 5.33 13.18
CA LEU A 170 -6.42 6.54 12.46
C LEU A 170 -5.61 7.77 12.89
N ILE A 171 -5.33 7.94 14.19
CA ILE A 171 -4.43 8.98 14.68
C ILE A 171 -3.06 8.87 14.01
N GLN A 172 -2.47 7.67 13.99
CA GLN A 172 -1.15 7.45 13.41
C GLN A 172 -1.14 7.82 11.92
N SER A 173 -2.11 7.34 11.14
CA SER A 173 -2.17 7.61 9.69
C SER A 173 -2.37 9.09 9.38
N GLN A 174 -3.32 9.76 10.04
CA GLN A 174 -3.56 11.19 9.83
C GLN A 174 -2.36 12.04 10.26
N PHE A 175 -1.74 11.71 11.39
CA PHE A 175 -0.58 12.45 11.85
C PHE A 175 0.66 12.22 10.96
N ALA A 176 0.86 11.00 10.47
CA ALA A 176 1.94 10.71 9.53
C ALA A 176 1.78 11.52 8.23
N GLU A 177 0.55 11.66 7.71
CA GLU A 177 0.28 12.51 6.55
C GLU A 177 0.60 13.99 6.82
N LEU A 178 0.28 14.49 8.02
CA LEU A 178 0.55 15.87 8.43
C LEU A 178 2.05 16.14 8.59
N THR A 179 2.81 15.18 9.11
CA THR A 179 4.23 15.35 9.42
C THR A 179 5.19 14.91 8.31
N ALA A 180 4.70 14.24 7.26
CA ALA A 180 5.54 13.65 6.20
C ALA A 180 6.52 14.64 5.54
N ALA A 181 6.16 15.92 5.49
CA ALA A 181 6.96 16.99 4.89
C ALA A 181 8.00 17.61 5.84
N MET A 182 7.90 17.33 7.13
CA MET A 182 8.66 18.03 8.16
C MET A 182 10.08 17.47 8.26
N PRO A 183 11.08 18.30 8.64
CA PRO A 183 12.40 17.81 9.02
C PRO A 183 12.32 16.83 10.20
N ALA A 184 13.27 15.89 10.27
CA ALA A 184 13.25 14.82 11.26
C ALA A 184 13.24 15.36 12.71
N GLU A 185 13.97 16.44 12.98
CA GLU A 185 14.02 17.07 14.29
C GLU A 185 12.65 17.59 14.73
N LEU A 186 11.91 18.21 13.82
CA LEU A 186 10.56 18.71 14.09
C LEU A 186 9.56 17.56 14.26
N GLN A 187 9.67 16.51 13.44
CA GLN A 187 8.87 15.30 13.62
C GLN A 187 9.11 14.69 15.01
N LEU A 188 10.37 14.58 15.43
CA LEU A 188 10.73 14.03 16.74
C LEU A 188 10.18 14.87 17.91
N SER A 189 10.24 16.21 17.82
CA SER A 189 9.62 17.09 18.84
C SER A 189 8.10 16.90 18.95
N LEU A 190 7.42 16.67 17.81
CA LEU A 190 5.99 16.40 17.80
C LEU A 190 5.67 15.00 18.34
N LEU A 191 6.46 13.99 17.98
CA LEU A 191 6.32 12.62 18.46
C LEU A 191 6.59 12.50 19.96
N GLU A 192 7.49 13.30 20.52
CA GLU A 192 7.67 13.41 21.98
C GLU A 192 6.36 13.80 22.66
N GLY A 193 5.60 14.73 22.05
CA GLY A 193 4.27 15.10 22.50
C GLY A 193 3.28 13.93 22.54
N LEU A 194 3.29 13.04 21.54
CA LEU A 194 2.45 11.83 21.53
C LEU A 194 2.86 10.85 22.63
N VAL A 195 4.17 10.62 22.79
CA VAL A 195 4.73 9.66 23.76
C VAL A 195 4.47 10.10 25.21
N LEU A 196 4.46 11.41 25.46
CA LEU A 196 4.21 12.00 26.79
C LEU A 196 2.76 12.38 27.04
N ALA A 197 1.87 12.24 26.05
CA ALA A 197 0.47 12.63 26.17
C ALA A 197 -0.23 11.89 27.33
N GLU A 198 -1.24 12.53 27.94
CA GLU A 198 -2.09 11.89 28.95
C GLU A 198 -3.03 10.86 28.33
N ASP A 199 -3.49 11.11 27.10
CA ASP A 199 -4.34 10.19 26.36
C ASP A 199 -3.57 8.96 25.87
N SER A 200 -4.07 7.77 26.20
CA SER A 200 -3.42 6.51 25.81
C SER A 200 -3.46 6.25 24.30
N SER A 201 -4.47 6.76 23.58
CA SER A 201 -4.57 6.58 22.12
C SER A 201 -3.42 7.27 21.38
N LEU A 202 -2.98 8.43 21.86
CA LEU A 202 -1.81 9.14 21.31
C LEU A 202 -0.51 8.37 21.56
N ARG A 203 -0.33 7.82 22.77
CA ARG A 203 0.84 6.99 23.10
C ARG A 203 0.86 5.70 22.28
N GLU A 204 -0.31 5.13 22.03
CA GLU A 204 -0.48 3.93 21.22
C GLU A 204 -0.19 4.21 19.74
N ALA A 205 -0.68 5.33 19.20
CA ALA A 205 -0.39 5.76 17.84
C ALA A 205 1.12 5.93 17.60
N ALA A 206 1.86 6.44 18.59
CA ALA A 206 3.30 6.66 18.50
C ALA A 206 4.10 5.39 18.14
N ILE A 207 3.59 4.19 18.50
CA ILE A 207 4.23 2.90 18.19
C ILE A 207 4.44 2.73 16.68
N GLY A 208 3.55 3.26 15.84
CA GLY A 208 3.66 3.14 14.39
C GLY A 208 4.95 3.74 13.82
N TRP A 209 5.53 4.75 14.46
CA TRP A 209 6.80 5.34 14.00
C TRP A 209 8.03 4.49 14.34
N LEU A 210 7.89 3.40 15.11
CA LEU A 210 8.93 2.38 15.20
C LEU A 210 9.10 1.61 13.88
N LEU A 211 8.14 1.71 12.96
CA LEU A 211 8.27 1.17 11.62
C LEU A 211 9.00 2.13 10.67
N ALA A 212 9.05 3.43 10.97
CA ALA A 212 9.65 4.46 10.12
C ALA A 212 11.17 4.29 9.87
N GLU A 213 11.74 5.21 9.10
CA GLU A 213 13.18 5.27 8.83
C GLU A 213 14.02 5.40 10.12
N PRO A 214 15.29 4.92 10.12
CA PRO A 214 16.13 4.89 11.33
C PRO A 214 16.31 6.23 12.03
N ALA A 215 16.28 7.35 11.28
CA ALA A 215 16.39 8.70 11.81
C ALA A 215 15.24 9.07 12.78
N ILE A 216 14.06 8.48 12.58
CA ILE A 216 12.89 8.67 13.46
C ILE A 216 12.76 7.51 14.45
N ALA A 217 12.86 6.26 13.97
CA ALA A 217 12.58 5.09 14.78
C ALA A 217 13.58 4.92 15.95
N THR A 218 14.86 5.24 15.74
CA THR A 218 15.90 5.05 16.76
C THR A 218 15.76 6.03 17.94
N PRO A 219 15.66 7.36 17.74
CA PRO A 219 15.43 8.28 18.84
C PRO A 219 14.09 8.04 19.54
N LEU A 220 13.04 7.72 18.77
CA LEU A 220 11.72 7.41 19.34
C LEU A 220 11.77 6.18 20.25
N ALA A 221 12.46 5.11 19.86
CA ALA A 221 12.59 3.92 20.69
C ALA A 221 13.21 4.24 22.06
N SER A 222 14.22 5.11 22.11
CA SER A 222 14.82 5.58 23.37
C SER A 222 13.82 6.36 24.24
N MET A 223 13.05 7.29 23.64
CA MET A 223 12.00 8.03 24.34
C MET A 223 10.91 7.10 24.90
N MET A 224 10.52 6.10 24.11
CA MET A 224 9.54 5.09 24.52
C MET A 224 10.06 4.17 25.63
N GLU A 225 11.36 3.84 25.63
CA GLU A 225 11.98 3.06 26.71
C GLU A 225 11.96 3.81 28.05
N ASP A 226 12.25 5.11 28.03
CA ASP A 226 12.20 5.96 29.22
C ASP A 226 10.77 6.14 29.75
N THR A 227 9.79 6.30 28.86
CA THR A 227 8.38 6.37 29.26
C THR A 227 7.81 5.02 29.69
N ALA A 228 8.32 3.90 29.16
CA ALA A 228 8.00 2.56 29.64
C ALA A 228 8.42 2.36 31.09
N ARG A 229 9.62 2.85 31.49
CA ARG A 229 10.08 2.85 32.89
C ARG A 229 9.19 3.68 33.82
N ARG A 230 8.43 4.62 33.28
CA ARG A 230 7.48 5.47 34.01
C ARG A 230 6.05 4.90 34.03
N GLY A 231 5.83 3.73 33.43
CA GLY A 231 4.51 3.09 33.37
C GLY A 231 3.56 3.68 32.33
N LEU A 232 4.06 4.41 31.32
CA LEU A 232 3.23 5.02 30.27
C LEU A 232 2.95 4.09 29.08
N VAL A 233 3.66 2.97 28.98
CA VAL A 233 3.44 1.91 27.98
C VAL A 233 2.43 0.91 28.52
N SER A 234 1.29 0.80 27.84
CA SER A 234 0.15 -0.02 28.29
C SER A 234 0.33 -1.51 27.95
N ALA A 235 -0.56 -2.36 28.49
CA ALA A 235 -0.65 -3.77 28.12
C ALA A 235 -0.90 -3.97 26.62
N THR A 236 -1.78 -3.16 26.04
CA THR A 236 -2.11 -3.14 24.61
C THR A 236 -0.88 -2.75 23.79
N SER A 237 -0.14 -1.71 24.23
CA SER A 237 1.12 -1.29 23.60
C SER A 237 2.14 -2.42 23.59
N VAL A 238 2.29 -3.16 24.70
CA VAL A 238 3.19 -4.32 24.77
C VAL A 238 2.77 -5.40 23.76
N THR A 239 1.48 -5.66 23.60
CA THR A 239 0.96 -6.62 22.60
C THR A 239 1.33 -6.19 21.18
N HIS A 240 1.16 -4.92 20.82
CA HIS A 240 1.52 -4.41 19.49
C HIS A 240 3.04 -4.42 19.26
N LEU A 241 3.84 -4.06 20.26
CA LEU A 241 5.30 -4.13 20.20
C LEU A 241 5.79 -5.58 20.00
N MET A 242 5.14 -6.56 20.64
CA MET A 242 5.45 -7.98 20.46
C MET A 242 5.17 -8.48 19.04
N LEU A 243 4.26 -7.85 18.31
CA LEU A 243 3.98 -8.17 16.92
C LEU A 243 5.02 -7.49 16.01
N ILE A 244 5.20 -6.17 16.14
CA ILE A 244 6.09 -5.37 15.29
C ILE A 244 7.55 -5.82 15.38
N ARG A 245 8.03 -6.27 16.55
CA ARG A 245 9.41 -6.77 16.71
C ARG A 245 9.78 -7.87 15.72
N ASN A 246 8.79 -8.61 15.19
CA ASN A 246 8.99 -9.70 14.25
C ASN A 246 9.16 -9.23 12.79
N TRP A 247 8.92 -7.96 12.51
CA TRP A 247 8.93 -7.40 11.15
C TRP A 247 10.14 -6.52 10.87
N VAL A 248 10.82 -6.08 11.93
CA VAL A 248 11.92 -5.12 11.85
C VAL A 248 13.29 -5.81 11.90
N PRO A 249 14.36 -5.16 11.39
CA PRO A 249 15.73 -5.65 11.49
C PRO A 249 16.22 -5.85 12.95
N GLU A 250 17.32 -6.59 13.12
CA GLU A 250 17.77 -7.06 14.45
C GLU A 250 18.10 -5.91 15.42
N ASP A 251 18.75 -4.85 14.97
CA ASP A 251 19.07 -3.66 15.76
C ASP A 251 17.79 -3.01 16.31
N ARG A 252 16.78 -2.83 15.45
CA ARG A 252 15.49 -2.28 15.84
C ARG A 252 14.70 -3.22 16.75
N ARG A 253 14.76 -4.52 16.48
CA ARG A 253 14.17 -5.55 17.35
C ARG A 253 14.73 -5.46 18.77
N ARG A 254 16.05 -5.27 18.93
CA ARG A 254 16.68 -5.10 20.26
C ARG A 254 16.18 -3.86 20.99
N ALA A 255 15.96 -2.76 20.28
CA ALA A 255 15.40 -1.53 20.87
C ALA A 255 13.95 -1.76 21.34
N ILE A 256 13.11 -2.39 20.51
CA ILE A 256 11.74 -2.76 20.88
C ILE A 256 11.72 -3.70 22.10
N ASP A 257 12.64 -4.67 22.14
CA ASP A 257 12.79 -5.58 23.29
C ASP A 257 13.19 -4.86 24.58
N ALA A 258 13.93 -3.75 24.49
CA ALA A 258 14.24 -2.91 25.65
C ALA A 258 12.97 -2.21 26.19
N ILE A 259 12.14 -1.64 25.31
CA ILE A 259 10.84 -1.03 25.66
C ILE A 259 9.94 -2.06 26.35
N ILE A 260 9.78 -3.24 25.74
CA ILE A 260 8.94 -4.33 26.29
C ILE A 260 9.44 -4.75 27.68
N ARG A 261 10.77 -4.92 27.85
CA ARG A 261 11.35 -5.28 29.16
C ARG A 261 11.13 -4.19 30.21
N ALA A 262 11.30 -2.92 29.85
CA ALA A 262 11.06 -1.79 30.75
C ALA A 262 9.58 -1.71 31.18
N ALA A 263 8.64 -1.88 30.24
CA ALA A 263 7.21 -1.88 30.53
C ALA A 263 6.80 -3.04 31.46
N ARG A 264 7.33 -4.25 31.21
CA ARG A 264 7.07 -5.41 32.07
C ARG A 264 7.63 -5.25 33.48
N ALA A 265 8.78 -4.59 33.63
CA ALA A 265 9.39 -4.37 34.94
C ALA A 265 8.52 -3.52 35.89
N VAL A 266 7.64 -2.67 35.33
CA VAL A 266 6.69 -1.84 36.10
C VAL A 266 5.26 -2.42 36.11
N GLY A 267 5.06 -3.64 35.60
CA GLY A 267 3.79 -4.37 35.69
C GLY A 267 2.93 -4.37 34.43
N SER A 268 3.37 -3.80 33.31
CA SER A 268 2.63 -3.90 32.03
C SER A 268 2.85 -5.27 31.40
N VAL A 269 1.85 -6.13 31.52
CA VAL A 269 1.85 -7.50 30.94
C VAL A 269 1.01 -7.49 29.66
N PRO A 270 1.36 -8.27 28.60
CA PRO A 270 0.57 -8.32 27.38
C PRO A 270 -0.90 -8.60 27.67
N GLU A 271 -1.77 -7.88 26.96
CA GLU A 271 -3.22 -8.05 27.11
C GLU A 271 -3.66 -9.43 26.64
N LYS A 272 -4.59 -10.05 27.39
CA LYS A 272 -5.22 -11.29 26.94
C LYS A 272 -6.13 -10.96 25.76
N ARG A 273 -5.87 -11.59 24.61
CA ARG A 273 -6.69 -11.38 23.41
C ARG A 273 -8.17 -11.67 23.71
N PRO A 274 -9.09 -10.77 23.31
CA PRO A 274 -10.51 -11.04 23.41
C PRO A 274 -10.89 -12.25 22.54
N ALA A 275 -12.02 -12.88 22.84
CA ALA A 275 -12.58 -13.88 21.94
C ALA A 275 -13.03 -13.19 20.65
N ILE A 276 -12.33 -13.47 19.56
CA ILE A 276 -12.61 -12.90 18.25
C ILE A 276 -13.60 -13.80 17.52
N GLN A 277 -14.62 -13.20 16.91
CA GLN A 277 -15.57 -13.89 16.06
C GLN A 277 -15.39 -13.39 14.63
N VAL A 278 -14.46 -14.02 13.90
CA VAL A 278 -14.34 -13.88 12.45
C VAL A 278 -15.55 -14.59 11.83
N ARG A 279 -16.33 -13.86 11.03
CA ARG A 279 -17.50 -14.41 10.32
C ARG A 279 -17.13 -14.93 8.96
N GLU A 280 -16.39 -14.11 8.23
CA GLU A 280 -15.91 -14.39 6.88
C GLU A 280 -14.45 -13.94 6.81
N LEU A 281 -13.65 -14.74 6.10
CA LEU A 281 -12.28 -14.45 5.79
C LEU A 281 -12.09 -14.81 4.32
N LEU A 282 -11.80 -13.81 3.52
CA LEU A 282 -11.80 -13.90 2.06
C LEU A 282 -10.44 -13.46 1.53
N ILE A 283 -10.05 -14.02 0.40
CA ILE A 283 -8.83 -13.69 -0.32
C ILE A 283 -9.11 -13.53 -1.81
N SER A 284 -8.56 -12.52 -2.45
CA SER A 284 -8.62 -12.40 -3.91
C SER A 284 -7.63 -13.34 -4.60
N GLU A 285 -7.88 -13.65 -5.87
CA GLU A 285 -6.79 -14.12 -6.75
C GLU A 285 -5.72 -13.02 -6.90
N ARG A 286 -4.53 -13.41 -7.37
CA ARG A 286 -3.46 -12.45 -7.65
C ARG A 286 -3.59 -11.95 -9.08
N ASP A 287 -3.67 -10.64 -9.24
CA ASP A 287 -3.74 -10.02 -10.56
C ASP A 287 -2.37 -10.05 -11.29
N GLY A 288 -2.35 -9.63 -12.56
CA GLY A 288 -1.13 -9.58 -13.36
C GLY A 288 -0.10 -8.55 -12.88
N ALA A 289 -0.50 -7.59 -12.05
CA ALA A 289 0.39 -6.63 -11.39
C ALA A 289 0.94 -7.16 -10.06
N GLY A 290 0.53 -8.38 -9.66
CA GLY A 290 0.98 -9.05 -8.46
C GLY A 290 0.24 -8.59 -7.20
N ALA A 291 -0.88 -7.89 -7.33
CA ALA A 291 -1.70 -7.44 -6.22
C ALA A 291 -2.66 -8.55 -5.76
N GLN A 292 -2.83 -8.67 -4.44
CA GLN A 292 -3.74 -9.62 -3.81
C GLN A 292 -4.29 -9.02 -2.52
N SER A 293 -5.59 -9.17 -2.28
CA SER A 293 -6.27 -8.60 -1.12
C SER A 293 -6.80 -9.68 -0.18
N ILE A 294 -6.80 -9.38 1.11
CA ILE A 294 -7.47 -10.18 2.15
C ILE A 294 -8.57 -9.30 2.76
N PHE A 295 -9.76 -9.87 2.91
CA PHE A 295 -10.90 -9.22 3.55
C PHE A 295 -11.38 -10.05 4.73
N ALA A 296 -11.78 -9.41 5.83
CA ALA A 296 -12.37 -10.12 6.96
C ALA A 296 -13.55 -9.37 7.56
N SER A 297 -14.68 -10.06 7.72
CA SER A 297 -15.85 -9.57 8.45
C SER A 297 -15.76 -10.03 9.91
N ILE A 298 -15.64 -9.07 10.83
CA ILE A 298 -15.43 -9.32 12.25
C ILE A 298 -16.67 -8.89 13.02
N LYS A 299 -17.22 -9.78 13.85
CA LYS A 299 -18.33 -9.42 14.74
C LYS A 299 -17.81 -8.76 16.02
N GLN A 300 -18.34 -7.60 16.35
CA GLN A 300 -18.01 -6.83 17.55
C GLN A 300 -19.31 -6.44 18.29
N ASP A 301 -19.79 -7.31 19.18
CA ASP A 301 -21.06 -7.15 19.90
C ASP A 301 -22.26 -6.88 18.98
N ARG A 302 -22.76 -5.63 18.97
CA ARG A 302 -23.91 -5.17 18.16
C ARG A 302 -23.51 -4.62 16.79
N LYS A 303 -22.22 -4.31 16.61
CA LYS A 303 -21.67 -3.79 15.36
C LYS A 303 -20.69 -4.79 14.75
N ASN A 304 -20.15 -4.45 13.60
CA ASN A 304 -19.17 -5.26 12.90
C ASN A 304 -18.03 -4.36 12.43
N ALA A 305 -16.92 -4.99 12.09
CA ALA A 305 -15.81 -4.35 11.43
C ALA A 305 -15.46 -5.10 10.14
N LEU A 306 -15.07 -4.35 9.12
CA LEU A 306 -14.47 -4.89 7.90
C LEU A 306 -12.98 -4.60 7.91
N VAL A 307 -12.18 -5.64 7.77
CA VAL A 307 -10.72 -5.56 7.59
C VAL A 307 -10.41 -5.69 6.11
N SER A 308 -9.48 -4.88 5.60
CA SER A 308 -8.92 -5.00 4.27
C SER A 308 -7.40 -4.90 4.34
N ILE A 309 -6.69 -5.84 3.71
CA ILE A 309 -5.24 -5.85 3.60
C ILE A 309 -4.85 -6.01 2.13
N LEU A 310 -4.01 -5.12 1.61
CA LEU A 310 -3.48 -5.18 0.25
C LEU A 310 -2.03 -5.64 0.27
N ILE A 311 -1.73 -6.68 -0.50
CA ILE A 311 -0.39 -7.22 -0.72
C ILE A 311 -0.03 -6.99 -2.17
N LYS A 312 1.25 -6.67 -2.42
CA LYS A 312 1.78 -6.58 -3.78
C LYS A 312 3.14 -7.26 -3.88
N GLN A 313 3.28 -8.13 -4.87
CA GLN A 313 4.53 -8.83 -5.14
C GLN A 313 5.71 -7.86 -5.35
N GLY A 314 6.84 -8.14 -4.72
CA GLY A 314 8.03 -7.29 -4.66
C GLY A 314 7.90 -6.07 -3.75
N HIS A 315 6.74 -5.85 -3.12
CA HIS A 315 6.47 -4.69 -2.26
C HIS A 315 5.89 -5.06 -0.88
N GLY A 316 5.54 -6.33 -0.67
CA GLY A 316 4.97 -6.81 0.58
C GLY A 316 3.57 -6.26 0.87
N VAL A 317 3.28 -5.98 2.14
CA VAL A 317 1.99 -5.41 2.55
C VAL A 317 1.98 -3.91 2.23
N ARG A 318 1.14 -3.51 1.28
CA ARG A 318 1.02 -2.11 0.80
C ARG A 318 0.07 -1.28 1.65
N ASP A 319 -1.02 -1.88 2.08
CA ASP A 319 -2.05 -1.20 2.85
C ASP A 319 -2.76 -2.17 3.79
N ALA A 320 -3.26 -1.66 4.91
CA ALA A 320 -4.08 -2.40 5.85
C ALA A 320 -4.93 -1.43 6.68
N TRP A 321 -6.24 -1.57 6.60
CA TRP A 321 -7.18 -0.71 7.33
C TRP A 321 -8.37 -1.50 7.86
N VAL A 322 -9.07 -0.86 8.80
CA VAL A 322 -10.27 -1.42 9.43
C VAL A 322 -11.37 -0.36 9.43
N ALA A 323 -12.51 -0.68 8.83
CA ALA A 323 -13.72 0.11 8.96
C ALA A 323 -14.56 -0.46 10.11
N HIS A 324 -14.67 0.30 11.20
CA HIS A 324 -15.44 -0.08 12.38
C HIS A 324 -16.90 0.34 12.26
N SER A 325 -17.69 -0.11 13.24
CA SER A 325 -19.05 0.37 13.47
C SER A 325 -20.05 0.13 12.33
N LEU A 326 -19.76 -0.85 11.46
CA LEU A 326 -20.62 -1.19 10.34
C LEU A 326 -21.77 -2.11 10.77
N SER A 327 -22.95 -1.87 10.22
CA SER A 327 -24.05 -2.82 10.22
C SER A 327 -23.71 -4.02 9.33
N ARG A 328 -24.45 -5.13 9.52
CA ARG A 328 -24.25 -6.32 8.69
C ARG A 328 -24.56 -6.06 7.21
N PRO A 329 -25.68 -5.40 6.85
CA PRO A 329 -25.96 -5.06 5.45
C PRO A 329 -24.88 -4.19 4.80
N GLU A 330 -24.30 -3.22 5.53
CA GLU A 330 -23.22 -2.40 4.98
C GLU A 330 -21.97 -3.23 4.62
N ILE A 331 -21.62 -4.22 5.45
CA ILE A 331 -20.52 -5.14 5.12
C ILE A 331 -20.87 -5.99 3.90
N ASP A 332 -22.08 -6.56 3.88
CA ASP A 332 -22.51 -7.41 2.76
C ASP A 332 -22.50 -6.61 1.45
N ASP A 333 -23.02 -5.37 1.44
CA ASP A 333 -22.99 -4.47 0.28
C ASP A 333 -21.55 -4.16 -0.19
N MET A 334 -20.63 -3.91 0.75
CA MET A 334 -19.22 -3.66 0.42
C MET A 334 -18.54 -4.91 -0.17
N LEU A 335 -18.78 -6.08 0.41
CA LEU A 335 -18.21 -7.35 -0.08
C LEU A 335 -18.80 -7.75 -1.43
N ASP A 336 -20.09 -7.54 -1.66
CA ASP A 336 -20.75 -7.77 -2.95
C ASP A 336 -20.18 -6.85 -4.04
N HIS A 337 -19.90 -5.58 -3.70
CA HIS A 337 -19.23 -4.67 -4.63
C HIS A 337 -17.82 -5.15 -4.97
N ILE A 338 -17.03 -5.56 -3.98
CA ILE A 338 -15.68 -6.13 -4.20
C ILE A 338 -15.76 -7.38 -5.09
N ALA A 339 -16.69 -8.30 -4.80
CA ALA A 339 -16.90 -9.53 -5.56
C ALA A 339 -17.33 -9.28 -7.01
N SER A 340 -17.94 -8.11 -7.29
CA SER A 340 -18.30 -7.70 -8.65
C SER A 340 -17.11 -7.22 -9.49
N GLU A 341 -16.02 -6.81 -8.83
CA GLU A 341 -14.82 -6.26 -9.49
C GLU A 341 -13.66 -7.27 -9.53
N MET A 342 -13.56 -8.16 -8.55
CA MET A 342 -12.51 -9.18 -8.49
C MET A 342 -13.02 -10.51 -7.92
N PRO A 343 -12.50 -11.66 -8.38
CA PRO A 343 -12.78 -12.94 -7.73
C PRO A 343 -12.20 -12.96 -6.31
N ILE A 344 -13.03 -13.34 -5.36
CA ILE A 344 -12.67 -13.55 -3.96
C ILE A 344 -13.12 -14.95 -3.55
N HIS A 345 -12.31 -15.58 -2.71
CA HIS A 345 -12.46 -16.97 -2.26
C HIS A 345 -12.40 -17.02 -0.73
N GLU A 346 -13.12 -17.94 -0.10
CA GLU A 346 -12.98 -18.24 1.32
C GLU A 346 -11.56 -18.71 1.65
N THR A 347 -11.06 -18.32 2.82
CA THR A 347 -9.75 -18.74 3.30
C THR A 347 -9.73 -18.96 4.81
N THR A 348 -8.64 -19.53 5.30
CA THR A 348 -8.44 -19.88 6.70
C THR A 348 -7.51 -18.90 7.40
N ALA A 349 -7.52 -18.91 8.73
CA ALA A 349 -6.59 -18.10 9.53
C ALA A 349 -5.13 -18.53 9.30
N GLU A 350 -4.90 -19.83 9.14
CA GLU A 350 -3.60 -20.42 8.82
C GLU A 350 -3.08 -19.95 7.46
N ASP A 351 -3.93 -19.98 6.45
CA ASP A 351 -3.60 -19.52 5.09
C ASP A 351 -3.33 -18.03 5.05
N THR A 352 -4.16 -17.25 5.75
CA THR A 352 -3.96 -15.80 5.91
C THR A 352 -2.62 -15.50 6.59
N ALA A 353 -2.27 -16.24 7.64
CA ALA A 353 -0.99 -16.09 8.33
C ALA A 353 0.19 -16.45 7.41
N LEU A 354 0.08 -17.49 6.59
CA LEU A 354 1.10 -17.88 5.61
C LEU A 354 1.35 -16.78 4.57
N ILE A 355 0.27 -16.25 3.99
CA ILE A 355 0.35 -15.19 2.98
C ILE A 355 0.97 -13.92 3.56
N LEU A 356 0.51 -13.47 4.73
CA LEU A 356 1.07 -12.29 5.38
C LEU A 356 2.54 -12.49 5.74
N SER A 357 2.91 -13.67 6.22
CA SER A 357 4.31 -14.02 6.51
C SER A 357 5.19 -13.96 5.26
N SER A 358 4.68 -14.46 4.12
CA SER A 358 5.35 -14.36 2.82
C SER A 358 5.46 -12.91 2.35
N ALA A 359 4.38 -12.13 2.45
CA ALA A 359 4.37 -10.71 2.06
C ALA A 359 5.37 -9.88 2.87
N LEU A 360 5.50 -10.15 4.17
CA LEU A 360 6.49 -9.51 5.04
C LEU A 360 7.95 -9.87 4.70
N ALA A 361 8.20 -10.97 3.98
CA ALA A 361 9.53 -11.31 3.49
C ALA A 361 9.81 -10.78 2.08
N ASP A 362 8.75 -10.51 1.31
CA ASP A 362 8.80 -10.06 -0.08
C ASP A 362 8.96 -8.52 -0.21
N GLY A 363 8.54 -7.77 0.80
CA GLY A 363 8.68 -6.30 0.82
C GLY A 363 10.12 -5.82 0.95
N PRO A 364 10.48 -4.66 0.34
CA PRO A 364 11.81 -4.10 0.46
C PRO A 364 12.06 -3.60 1.89
N ALA A 365 13.28 -3.76 2.39
CA ALA A 365 13.64 -3.35 3.76
C ALA A 365 13.41 -1.85 4.06
N SER A 366 13.35 -1.01 3.02
CA SER A 366 13.06 0.43 3.13
C SER A 366 11.55 0.74 3.23
N SER A 367 10.67 -0.19 2.88
CA SER A 367 9.21 0.00 2.94
C SER A 367 8.63 -0.94 4.00
N PRO A 368 8.56 -0.50 5.27
CA PRO A 368 7.99 -1.30 6.34
C PRO A 368 6.47 -1.53 6.09
N PRO A 369 5.88 -2.57 6.68
CA PRO A 369 4.42 -2.76 6.63
C PRO A 369 3.69 -1.56 7.28
N PRO A 370 2.45 -1.24 6.85
CA PRO A 370 1.66 -0.19 7.47
C PRO A 370 1.30 -0.53 8.92
N PHE A 371 1.24 0.48 9.80
CA PHE A 371 0.88 0.25 11.21
C PHE A 371 -0.53 -0.32 11.38
N GLY A 372 -1.46 0.01 10.47
CA GLY A 372 -2.80 -0.59 10.42
C GLY A 372 -2.81 -2.12 10.28
N LEU A 373 -1.72 -2.74 9.80
CA LEU A 373 -1.58 -4.20 9.76
C LEU A 373 -1.64 -4.82 11.17
N VAL A 374 -1.18 -4.10 12.20
CA VAL A 374 -1.27 -4.54 13.59
C VAL A 374 -2.73 -4.66 14.03
N GLN A 375 -3.57 -3.69 13.67
CA GLN A 375 -5.01 -3.71 13.95
C GLN A 375 -5.68 -4.87 13.23
N ALA A 376 -5.38 -5.04 11.94
CA ALA A 376 -5.92 -6.10 11.10
C ALA A 376 -5.59 -7.51 11.65
N ILE A 377 -4.31 -7.78 11.91
CA ILE A 377 -3.84 -9.07 12.49
C ILE A 377 -4.51 -9.34 13.84
N THR A 378 -4.62 -8.30 14.68
CA THR A 378 -5.24 -8.42 16.00
C THR A 378 -6.72 -8.76 15.88
N LEU A 379 -7.46 -8.14 14.96
CA LEU A 379 -8.89 -8.39 14.77
C LEU A 379 -9.20 -9.69 14.04
N ILE A 380 -8.30 -10.19 13.18
CA ILE A 380 -8.42 -11.52 12.58
C ILE A 380 -8.05 -12.61 13.61
N GLY A 381 -7.24 -12.26 14.61
CA GLY A 381 -6.84 -13.16 15.70
C GLY A 381 -5.57 -13.96 15.43
N LEU A 382 -4.74 -13.52 14.48
CA LEU A 382 -3.54 -14.24 14.06
C LEU A 382 -2.41 -14.09 15.10
N SER A 383 -1.79 -15.19 15.52
CA SER A 383 -0.72 -15.22 16.54
C SER A 383 0.70 -15.24 15.96
N ASP A 384 0.88 -15.81 14.77
CA ASP A 384 2.20 -16.22 14.26
C ASP A 384 2.52 -15.59 12.90
N VAL A 385 2.40 -14.26 12.82
CA VAL A 385 2.74 -13.51 11.61
C VAL A 385 4.16 -12.96 11.72
N THR A 386 5.12 -13.73 11.20
CA THR A 386 6.55 -13.41 11.19
C THR A 386 7.06 -13.42 9.75
N SER A 387 8.07 -12.59 9.44
CA SER A 387 8.64 -12.56 8.09
C SER A 387 9.23 -13.93 7.73
N LYS A 388 8.68 -14.58 6.70
CA LYS A 388 9.10 -15.90 6.23
C LYS A 388 9.01 -15.97 4.71
N PHE A 389 10.16 -16.12 4.05
CA PHE A 389 10.19 -16.36 2.62
C PHE A 389 9.56 -17.71 2.27
N VAL A 390 8.71 -17.73 1.24
CA VAL A 390 8.07 -18.93 0.68
C VAL A 390 8.37 -18.96 -0.80
N SER A 391 9.12 -19.96 -1.25
CA SER A 391 9.37 -20.15 -2.68
C SER A 391 8.11 -20.67 -3.39
N VAL A 392 8.02 -20.46 -4.70
CA VAL A 392 6.93 -21.00 -5.52
C VAL A 392 6.89 -22.54 -5.44
N ASP A 393 8.06 -23.18 -5.47
CA ASP A 393 8.16 -24.64 -5.37
C ASP A 393 7.67 -25.14 -4.01
N ASP A 394 8.10 -24.52 -2.91
CA ASP A 394 7.67 -24.90 -1.56
C ASP A 394 6.16 -24.70 -1.38
N LEU A 395 5.61 -23.60 -1.91
CA LEU A 395 4.17 -23.32 -1.88
C LEU A 395 3.40 -24.43 -2.60
N ILE A 396 3.78 -24.76 -3.84
CA ILE A 396 3.10 -25.77 -4.65
C ILE A 396 3.23 -27.16 -4.01
N VAL A 397 4.42 -27.52 -3.50
CA VAL A 397 4.63 -28.78 -2.78
C VAL A 397 3.71 -28.86 -1.56
N SER A 398 3.58 -27.77 -0.79
CA SER A 398 2.71 -27.74 0.37
C SER A 398 1.22 -27.88 0.01
N MET A 399 0.79 -27.25 -1.09
CA MET A 399 -0.59 -27.33 -1.57
C MET A 399 -0.95 -28.73 -2.09
N LEU A 400 0.00 -29.40 -2.75
CA LEU A 400 -0.21 -30.71 -3.38
C LEU A 400 0.10 -31.90 -2.45
N ALA A 401 0.54 -31.67 -1.22
CA ALA A 401 1.00 -32.72 -0.31
C ALA A 401 -0.04 -33.82 -0.05
N ASP A 402 -1.32 -33.44 0.06
CA ASP A 402 -2.44 -34.35 0.34
C ASP A 402 -3.27 -34.70 -0.91
N VAL A 403 -2.80 -34.30 -2.10
CA VAL A 403 -3.49 -34.54 -3.37
C VAL A 403 -3.09 -35.90 -3.95
N ASP A 404 -4.06 -36.63 -4.52
CA ASP A 404 -3.78 -37.93 -5.18
C ASP A 404 -2.75 -37.79 -6.29
N THR A 405 -1.74 -38.67 -6.28
CA THR A 405 -0.74 -38.82 -7.35
C THR A 405 -1.34 -38.94 -8.75
N ALA A 406 -2.53 -39.52 -8.90
CA ALA A 406 -3.20 -39.68 -10.19
C ALA A 406 -3.58 -38.33 -10.85
N VAL A 407 -3.75 -37.27 -10.06
CA VAL A 407 -4.06 -35.92 -10.56
C VAL A 407 -2.85 -34.99 -10.57
N THR A 408 -1.66 -35.50 -10.23
CA THR A 408 -0.38 -34.76 -10.28
C THR A 408 0.70 -35.44 -11.13
N ASP A 409 0.39 -36.60 -11.73
CA ASP A 409 1.30 -37.36 -12.61
C ASP A 409 1.67 -36.59 -13.89
N THR A 410 2.64 -37.11 -14.64
CA THR A 410 3.09 -36.48 -15.89
C THR A 410 1.95 -36.27 -16.91
N LYS A 411 0.92 -37.13 -16.92
CA LYS A 411 -0.22 -36.97 -17.84
C LYS A 411 -1.14 -35.84 -17.39
N ALA A 412 -1.36 -35.70 -16.09
CA ALA A 412 -2.12 -34.61 -15.50
C ALA A 412 -1.41 -33.26 -15.74
N VAL A 413 -0.09 -33.21 -15.58
CA VAL A 413 0.73 -32.03 -15.91
C VAL A 413 0.57 -31.64 -17.37
N GLU A 414 0.75 -32.59 -18.29
CA GLU A 414 0.60 -32.33 -19.72
C GLU A 414 -0.81 -31.87 -20.10
N ARG A 415 -1.84 -32.38 -19.40
CA ARG A 415 -3.23 -31.95 -19.58
C ARG A 415 -3.43 -30.52 -19.10
N ALA A 416 -2.97 -30.20 -17.89
CA ALA A 416 -3.08 -28.87 -17.28
C ALA A 416 -2.37 -27.81 -18.14
N VAL A 417 -1.14 -28.08 -18.59
CA VAL A 417 -0.40 -27.18 -19.50
C VAL A 417 -1.19 -26.92 -20.78
N ARG A 418 -1.73 -27.96 -21.44
CA ARG A 418 -2.55 -27.77 -22.65
C ARG A 418 -3.86 -27.04 -22.38
N ALA A 419 -4.49 -27.30 -21.23
CA ALA A 419 -5.75 -26.66 -20.83
C ALA A 419 -5.57 -25.17 -20.58
N SER A 420 -4.40 -24.75 -20.11
CA SER A 420 -4.08 -23.34 -19.84
C SER A 420 -4.29 -22.40 -21.03
N GLY A 421 -4.23 -22.92 -22.26
CA GLY A 421 -4.51 -22.14 -23.47
C GLY A 421 -5.96 -21.72 -23.65
N ARG A 422 -6.89 -22.25 -22.84
CA ARG A 422 -8.32 -21.90 -22.87
C ARG A 422 -8.76 -21.09 -21.65
N TRP A 423 -7.88 -20.86 -20.68
CA TRP A 423 -8.30 -20.28 -19.40
C TRP A 423 -8.88 -18.88 -19.54
N LEU A 424 -8.44 -18.03 -20.47
CA LEU A 424 -9.06 -16.72 -20.67
C LEU A 424 -10.57 -16.82 -20.92
N ALA A 425 -10.99 -17.81 -21.73
CA ALA A 425 -12.40 -17.97 -22.07
C ALA A 425 -13.25 -18.43 -20.88
N THR A 426 -12.62 -18.97 -19.83
CA THR A 426 -13.29 -19.50 -18.64
C THR A 426 -13.01 -18.68 -17.39
N ASN A 427 -12.03 -17.78 -17.43
CA ASN A 427 -11.52 -17.00 -16.29
C ASN A 427 -11.28 -15.54 -16.72
N PRO A 428 -12.33 -14.70 -16.77
CA PRO A 428 -12.21 -13.29 -17.17
C PRO A 428 -11.22 -12.48 -16.32
N GLN A 429 -10.94 -12.89 -15.08
CA GLN A 429 -9.97 -12.22 -14.22
C GLN A 429 -8.54 -12.21 -14.76
N LEU A 430 -8.22 -13.16 -15.67
CA LEU A 430 -6.94 -13.22 -16.35
C LEU A 430 -6.77 -12.07 -17.37
N ASP A 431 -7.79 -11.25 -17.62
CA ASP A 431 -7.68 -10.04 -18.45
C ASP A 431 -6.64 -9.06 -17.90
N SER A 432 -6.41 -9.08 -16.58
CA SER A 432 -5.36 -8.29 -15.92
C SER A 432 -3.93 -8.82 -16.14
N TRP A 433 -3.77 -10.01 -16.74
CA TRP A 433 -2.47 -10.67 -16.87
C TRP A 433 -1.73 -10.22 -18.13
N PHE A 434 -1.03 -9.10 -18.01
CA PHE A 434 -0.17 -8.55 -19.05
C PHE A 434 0.98 -7.72 -18.46
N GLU A 435 1.96 -7.41 -19.31
CA GLU A 435 3.06 -6.50 -19.00
C GLU A 435 2.85 -5.17 -19.72
N ASN A 436 3.26 -4.05 -19.12
CA ASN A 436 3.17 -2.72 -19.73
C ASN A 436 4.38 -1.82 -19.43
N GLY A 437 5.51 -2.42 -19.02
CA GLY A 437 6.76 -1.73 -18.74
C GLY A 437 7.55 -1.29 -19.99
N ASP A 438 8.62 -0.53 -19.78
CA ASP A 438 9.49 -0.04 -20.84
C ASP A 438 10.20 -1.18 -21.62
N ASP A 439 10.38 -2.33 -20.96
CA ASP A 439 10.89 -3.57 -21.52
C ASP A 439 10.00 -4.11 -22.65
N VAL A 440 8.68 -4.00 -22.52
CA VAL A 440 7.70 -4.34 -23.56
C VAL A 440 7.90 -3.46 -24.77
N ALA A 441 7.93 -2.13 -24.57
CA ALA A 441 8.13 -1.16 -25.65
C ALA A 441 9.45 -1.41 -26.39
N ALA A 442 10.53 -1.71 -25.64
CA ALA A 442 11.83 -2.08 -26.21
C ALA A 442 11.78 -3.41 -26.98
N ALA A 443 11.08 -4.43 -26.45
CA ALA A 443 10.96 -5.74 -27.07
C ALA A 443 10.25 -5.69 -28.41
N ILE A 444 9.19 -4.88 -28.56
CA ILE A 444 8.39 -4.80 -29.80
C ILE A 444 8.90 -3.75 -30.79
N LYS A 445 9.84 -2.88 -30.39
CA LYS A 445 10.38 -1.80 -31.22
C LYS A 445 10.87 -2.31 -32.59
N GLY A 446 10.42 -1.65 -33.65
CA GLY A 446 10.78 -1.96 -35.04
C GLY A 446 10.09 -3.19 -35.64
N LYS A 447 9.27 -3.93 -34.87
CA LYS A 447 8.54 -5.10 -35.36
C LYS A 447 7.18 -4.72 -35.93
N ARG A 448 6.90 -5.20 -37.15
CA ARG A 448 5.67 -4.89 -37.89
C ARG A 448 4.58 -5.96 -37.72
N LYS A 449 4.95 -7.24 -37.68
CA LYS A 449 4.00 -8.35 -37.54
C LYS A 449 3.69 -8.61 -36.08
N ILE A 450 2.43 -8.92 -35.80
CA ILE A 450 1.93 -9.24 -34.46
C ILE A 450 2.67 -10.46 -33.89
N GLU A 451 2.82 -11.52 -34.67
CA GLU A 451 3.52 -12.73 -34.23
C GLU A 451 4.98 -12.46 -33.86
N ASP A 452 5.72 -11.66 -34.65
CA ASP A 452 7.09 -11.28 -34.31
C ASP A 452 7.18 -10.52 -32.97
N ARG A 453 6.15 -9.73 -32.64
CA ARG A 453 6.05 -9.02 -31.35
C ARG A 453 5.77 -9.97 -30.21
N ILE A 454 4.80 -10.87 -30.37
CA ILE A 454 4.45 -11.89 -29.37
C ILE A 454 5.68 -12.74 -29.05
N THR A 455 6.39 -13.25 -30.08
CA THR A 455 7.64 -14.00 -29.88
C THR A 455 8.67 -13.18 -29.09
N ALA A 456 8.86 -11.91 -29.45
CA ALA A 456 9.79 -11.06 -28.72
C ALA A 456 9.39 -10.77 -27.28
N ILE A 457 8.08 -10.66 -26.99
CA ILE A 457 7.58 -10.49 -25.63
C ILE A 457 7.86 -11.75 -24.81
N VAL A 458 7.56 -12.94 -25.34
CA VAL A 458 7.87 -14.21 -24.65
C VAL A 458 9.36 -14.29 -24.33
N GLU A 459 10.24 -14.04 -25.30
CA GLU A 459 11.69 -14.18 -25.15
C GLU A 459 12.35 -13.08 -24.30
N LYS A 460 11.90 -11.84 -24.42
CA LYS A 460 12.63 -10.68 -23.84
C LYS A 460 11.96 -10.06 -22.62
N VAL A 461 10.69 -10.37 -22.38
CA VAL A 461 9.90 -9.80 -21.28
C VAL A 461 9.49 -10.90 -20.31
N LEU A 462 8.81 -11.94 -20.80
CA LEU A 462 8.29 -13.00 -19.92
C LEU A 462 9.37 -13.94 -19.43
N GLU A 463 10.34 -14.31 -20.27
CA GLU A 463 11.44 -15.20 -19.88
C GLU A 463 12.25 -14.64 -18.69
N PRO A 464 12.70 -13.36 -18.68
CA PRO A 464 13.33 -12.77 -17.49
C PRO A 464 12.40 -12.69 -16.25
N LYS A 465 11.08 -12.63 -16.47
CA LYS A 465 10.05 -12.54 -15.41
C LYS A 465 9.39 -13.89 -15.11
N ARG A 466 10.02 -15.01 -15.49
CA ARG A 466 9.48 -16.36 -15.32
C ARG A 466 9.07 -16.65 -13.86
N ALA A 467 9.95 -16.35 -12.91
CA ALA A 467 9.68 -16.54 -11.48
C ALA A 467 8.54 -15.64 -10.98
N TYR A 468 8.43 -14.41 -11.52
CA TYR A 468 7.36 -13.49 -11.16
C TYR A 468 6.00 -14.07 -11.56
N TRP A 469 5.85 -14.50 -12.81
CA TRP A 469 4.61 -15.06 -13.31
C TRP A 469 4.27 -16.41 -12.68
N ALA A 470 5.26 -17.27 -12.43
CA ALA A 470 5.02 -18.51 -11.70
C ALA A 470 4.45 -18.25 -10.30
N SER A 471 4.93 -17.21 -9.61
CA SER A 471 4.38 -16.76 -8.34
C SER A 471 2.95 -16.24 -8.46
N VAL A 472 2.64 -15.40 -9.46
CA VAL A 472 1.27 -14.91 -9.72
C VAL A 472 0.29 -16.08 -9.88
N ILE A 473 0.67 -17.07 -10.69
CA ILE A 473 -0.16 -18.26 -10.93
C ILE A 473 -0.31 -19.10 -9.65
N ALA A 474 0.79 -19.34 -8.91
CA ALA A 474 0.77 -20.16 -7.70
C ALA A 474 -0.08 -19.55 -6.58
N TRP A 475 0.00 -18.24 -6.37
CA TRP A 475 -0.81 -17.56 -5.34
C TRP A 475 -2.28 -17.38 -5.74
N SER A 476 -2.58 -17.39 -7.04
CA SER A 476 -3.97 -17.47 -7.52
C SER A 476 -4.55 -18.87 -7.31
N ALA A 477 -3.76 -19.91 -7.60
CA ALA A 477 -4.13 -21.29 -7.27
C ALA A 477 -4.33 -21.49 -5.76
N PHE A 478 -3.49 -20.85 -4.94
CA PHE A 478 -3.62 -20.88 -3.48
C PHE A 478 -4.95 -20.28 -3.01
N ALA A 479 -5.37 -19.14 -3.58
CA ALA A 479 -6.65 -18.51 -3.27
C ALA A 479 -7.84 -19.42 -3.61
N GLN A 480 -7.84 -20.03 -4.79
CA GLN A 480 -8.92 -20.91 -5.28
C GLN A 480 -9.08 -22.21 -4.47
N ARG A 481 -8.10 -22.59 -3.65
CA ARG A 481 -8.09 -23.85 -2.92
C ARG A 481 -9.20 -23.92 -1.85
N GLY A 482 -9.58 -22.78 -1.28
CA GLY A 482 -10.52 -22.70 -0.15
C GLY A 482 -11.97 -23.07 -0.48
N ASP A 483 -12.40 -22.84 -1.72
CA ASP A 483 -13.82 -22.81 -2.08
C ASP A 483 -14.41 -24.14 -2.53
N GLY A 484 -13.65 -25.24 -2.39
CA GLY A 484 -14.09 -26.54 -2.89
C GLY A 484 -14.34 -26.55 -4.42
N HIS A 485 -13.72 -25.61 -5.15
CA HIS A 485 -13.80 -25.38 -6.60
C HIS A 485 -13.20 -26.51 -7.48
N GLY A 486 -13.49 -27.77 -7.14
CA GLY A 486 -13.02 -28.91 -7.90
C GLY A 486 -11.50 -28.98 -7.99
N SER A 487 -11.00 -29.53 -9.10
CA SER A 487 -9.57 -29.74 -9.35
C SER A 487 -8.87 -28.60 -10.10
N ASP A 488 -9.54 -27.46 -10.32
CA ASP A 488 -9.03 -26.39 -11.19
C ASP A 488 -7.79 -25.70 -10.59
N TRP A 489 -7.80 -25.47 -9.27
CA TRP A 489 -6.64 -24.97 -8.55
C TRP A 489 -5.43 -25.92 -8.65
N ILE A 490 -5.66 -27.23 -8.78
CA ILE A 490 -4.60 -28.24 -8.98
C ILE A 490 -3.97 -28.02 -10.36
N GLU A 491 -4.78 -27.88 -11.42
CA GLU A 491 -4.26 -27.57 -12.75
C GLU A 491 -3.46 -26.25 -12.75
N MET A 492 -3.97 -25.23 -12.06
CA MET A 492 -3.27 -23.95 -11.91
C MET A 492 -1.93 -24.08 -11.17
N ALA A 493 -1.89 -24.84 -10.08
CA ALA A 493 -0.65 -25.14 -9.36
C ALA A 493 0.36 -25.92 -10.20
N LEU A 494 -0.09 -26.90 -11.00
CA LEU A 494 0.78 -27.65 -11.91
C LEU A 494 1.36 -26.75 -13.01
N VAL A 495 0.56 -25.85 -13.57
CA VAL A 495 1.06 -24.87 -14.57
C VAL A 495 2.01 -23.86 -13.95
N ALA A 496 1.78 -23.40 -12.71
CA ALA A 496 2.72 -22.56 -11.99
C ALA A 496 4.09 -23.25 -11.82
N ARG A 497 4.09 -24.55 -11.50
CA ARG A 497 5.31 -25.36 -11.40
C ARG A 497 6.04 -25.46 -12.74
N GLU A 498 5.31 -25.74 -13.83
CA GLU A 498 5.93 -25.80 -15.16
C GLU A 498 6.42 -24.43 -15.62
N MET A 499 5.72 -23.34 -15.25
CA MET A 499 6.16 -21.97 -15.47
C MET A 499 7.47 -21.68 -14.73
N ALA A 500 7.66 -22.17 -13.50
CA ALA A 500 8.91 -22.02 -12.75
C ALA A 500 10.06 -22.91 -13.26
N SER A 501 9.75 -24.00 -13.96
CA SER A 501 10.72 -25.01 -14.42
C SER A 501 11.58 -24.55 -15.60
N GLU A 502 12.44 -25.43 -16.12
CA GLU A 502 13.21 -25.20 -17.36
C GLU A 502 12.40 -25.40 -18.65
N ARG A 503 11.13 -25.83 -18.59
CA ARG A 503 10.27 -25.98 -19.78
C ARG A 503 10.24 -24.67 -20.56
N PRO A 504 10.45 -24.68 -21.90
CA PRO A 504 10.36 -23.46 -22.70
C PRO A 504 8.99 -22.81 -22.58
N LEU A 505 8.94 -21.49 -22.35
CA LEU A 505 7.67 -20.75 -22.25
C LEU A 505 6.81 -20.87 -23.52
N THR A 506 7.42 -21.10 -24.68
CA THR A 506 6.71 -21.35 -25.95
C THR A 506 5.89 -22.64 -25.93
N GLU A 507 6.19 -23.58 -25.04
CA GLU A 507 5.44 -24.83 -24.83
C GLU A 507 4.35 -24.70 -23.77
N ILE A 508 4.23 -23.54 -23.11
CA ILE A 508 3.22 -23.24 -22.10
C ILE A 508 2.22 -22.25 -22.72
N PRO A 509 1.03 -22.71 -23.16
CA PRO A 509 0.03 -21.85 -23.81
C PRO A 509 -0.33 -20.57 -23.05
N LEU A 510 -0.34 -20.63 -21.71
CA LEU A 510 -0.56 -19.47 -20.85
C LEU A 510 0.47 -18.34 -21.05
N ALA A 511 1.75 -18.67 -21.26
CA ALA A 511 2.78 -17.64 -21.49
C ALA A 511 2.55 -16.93 -22.83
N ARG A 512 2.13 -17.66 -23.87
CA ARG A 512 1.71 -17.05 -25.13
C ARG A 512 0.48 -16.15 -24.92
N PHE A 513 -0.47 -16.55 -24.08
CA PHE A 513 -1.64 -15.74 -23.76
C PHE A 513 -1.22 -14.40 -23.11
N ILE A 514 -0.40 -14.43 -22.06
CA ILE A 514 0.12 -13.21 -21.40
C ILE A 514 0.82 -12.31 -22.43
N ALA A 515 1.58 -12.90 -23.36
CA ALA A 515 2.24 -12.14 -24.42
C ALA A 515 1.26 -11.48 -25.42
N VAL A 516 0.11 -12.09 -25.71
CA VAL A 516 -0.95 -11.49 -26.53
C VAL A 516 -1.58 -10.31 -25.82
N GLN A 517 -1.95 -10.47 -24.54
CA GLN A 517 -2.54 -9.38 -23.75
C GLN A 517 -1.55 -8.21 -23.61
N THR A 518 -0.28 -8.52 -23.36
CA THR A 518 0.83 -7.56 -23.34
C THR A 518 0.93 -6.77 -24.66
N GLU A 519 0.83 -7.46 -25.80
CA GLU A 519 0.89 -6.79 -27.10
C GLU A 519 -0.34 -5.91 -27.36
N ALA A 520 -1.53 -6.34 -26.91
CA ALA A 520 -2.76 -5.56 -27.02
C ALA A 520 -2.70 -4.31 -26.13
N ALA A 521 -2.29 -4.46 -24.87
CA ALA A 521 -2.12 -3.35 -23.92
C ALA A 521 -1.06 -2.34 -24.37
N ALA A 522 -0.02 -2.78 -25.08
CA ALA A 522 1.00 -1.87 -25.63
C ALA A 522 0.52 -1.03 -26.83
N ARG A 523 -0.70 -1.26 -27.35
CA ARG A 523 -1.29 -0.48 -28.45
C ARG A 523 -2.22 0.63 -27.99
N THR A 524 -2.79 0.49 -26.80
CA THR A 524 -3.62 1.49 -26.13
C THR A 524 -2.76 2.55 -25.48
#